data_AF-A0A496UD02-F1
#
_entry.id   AF-A0A496UD02-F1
#
_cell.length_a   1.000
_cell.length_b   1.000
_cell.length_c   1.000
_cell.angle_alpha   90.00
_cell.angle_beta   90.00
_cell.angle_gamma   90.00
#
_symmetry.space_group_name_H-M   'P 1'
#
loop_
_entity.id
_entity.type
_entity.pdbx_description
1 polymer ?
#
loop_
_entity_poly.entity_id
_entity_poly.type
_entity_poly.pdbx_seq_one_letter_code
_entity_poly.pdbx_strand_id
1 'polypeptide(L)'
;MAFSYTVNDEFISGGVRKVTGNWTLTDSTTGGEVTTGLSTILVAKAWANGAAGQTAPAFNETFPFAAGAITLASTSGYTGSWEATGF
;
A
#
# COMPACT_ATOMS: atom_id res chain seq x y z
N MET A 1 -4.33 -6.78 -15.97
CA MET A 1 -3.33 -6.21 -15.03
C MET A 1 -3.13 -7.22 -13.91
N ALA A 2 -1.89 -7.50 -13.55
CA ALA A 2 -1.55 -8.60 -12.66
C ALA A 2 -1.49 -8.17 -11.17
N PHE A 3 -1.33 -6.87 -10.94
CA PHE A 3 -1.57 -6.14 -9.70
C PHE A 3 -2.62 -5.04 -9.94
N SER A 4 -3.49 -4.81 -8.96
CA SER A 4 -4.40 -3.66 -8.92
C SER A 4 -4.52 -3.11 -7.51
N TYR A 5 -4.85 -1.83 -7.40
CA TYR A 5 -5.16 -1.18 -6.14
C TYR A 5 -6.33 -0.19 -6.30
N THR A 6 -6.95 0.14 -5.18
CA THR A 6 -7.93 1.21 -5.06
C THR A 6 -7.47 2.18 -3.97
N VAL A 7 -7.90 3.43 -4.09
CA VAL A 7 -7.93 4.39 -2.99
C VAL A 7 -9.38 4.44 -2.52
N ASN A 8 -9.61 4.18 -1.23
CA ASN A 8 -10.96 4.12 -0.68
C ASN A 8 -11.29 5.40 0.07
N ASP A 9 -10.41 5.80 0.99
CA ASP A 9 -10.64 6.93 1.87
C ASP A 9 -9.39 7.80 1.99
N GLU A 10 -9.66 9.05 2.31
CA GLU A 10 -8.68 10.06 2.58
C GLU A 10 -9.11 10.88 3.80
N PHE A 11 -8.17 11.11 4.69
CA PHE A 11 -8.37 11.92 5.89
C PHE A 11 -7.27 12.96 6.02
N ILE A 12 -7.64 14.22 6.23
CA ILE A 12 -6.71 15.34 6.40
C ILE A 12 -6.88 15.90 7.81
N SER A 13 -5.78 16.00 8.55
CA SER A 13 -5.74 16.63 9.87
C SER A 13 -4.40 17.31 10.14
N GLY A 14 -4.44 18.60 10.51
CA GLY A 14 -3.24 19.33 10.94
C GLY A 14 -2.12 19.39 9.89
N GLY A 15 -2.46 19.36 8.61
CA GLY A 15 -1.51 19.34 7.49
C GLY A 15 -1.08 17.93 7.07
N VAL A 16 -1.33 16.90 7.89
CA VAL A 16 -1.08 15.49 7.55
C VAL A 16 -2.27 14.92 6.79
N ARG A 17 -2.00 14.14 5.76
CA ARG A 17 -2.96 13.37 4.97
C ARG A 17 -2.72 11.88 5.16
N LYS A 18 -3.77 11.16 5.52
CA LYS A 18 -3.83 9.69 5.56
C LYS A 18 -4.66 9.19 4.39
N VAL A 19 -4.13 8.24 3.65
CA VAL A 19 -4.80 7.61 2.50
C VAL A 19 -4.86 6.11 2.77
N THR A 20 -6.01 5.50 2.52
CA THR A 20 -6.22 4.06 2.68
C THR A 20 -6.79 3.45 1.42
N GLY A 21 -6.60 2.16 1.25
CA GLY A 21 -7.09 1.46 0.07
C GLY A 21 -6.96 -0.04 0.13
N ASN A 22 -7.38 -0.69 -0.94
CA ASN A 22 -7.21 -2.13 -1.14
C ASN A 22 -6.19 -2.42 -2.24
N TRP A 23 -5.65 -3.62 -2.22
CA TRP A 23 -4.78 -4.15 -3.27
C TRP A 23 -5.15 -5.61 -3.58
N THR A 24 -4.86 -6.04 -4.81
CA THR A 24 -5.11 -7.39 -5.31
C THR A 24 -3.96 -7.83 -6.21
N LEU A 25 -3.44 -9.03 -5.96
CA LEU A 25 -2.46 -9.73 -6.79
C LEU A 25 -3.12 -10.96 -7.42
N THR A 26 -2.83 -11.17 -8.69
CA THR A 26 -3.15 -12.43 -9.39
C THR A 26 -2.04 -13.46 -9.16
N ASP A 27 -2.31 -14.74 -9.45
CA ASP A 27 -1.50 -15.91 -9.04
C ASP A 27 -0.01 -15.88 -9.40
N SER A 28 0.42 -15.03 -10.35
CA SER A 28 1.81 -14.93 -10.78
C SER A 28 2.55 -13.66 -10.33
N THR A 29 1.90 -12.74 -9.60
CA THR A 29 2.47 -11.41 -9.31
C THR A 29 2.80 -11.27 -7.83
N THR A 30 4.00 -10.77 -7.52
CA THR A 30 4.49 -10.64 -6.14
C THR A 30 4.58 -9.19 -5.66
N GLY A 31 3.95 -8.26 -6.37
CA GLY A 31 3.96 -6.86 -5.98
C GLY A 31 3.47 -5.90 -7.06
N GLY A 32 3.48 -4.62 -6.72
CA GLY A 32 3.15 -3.54 -7.64
C GLY A 32 3.19 -2.18 -6.97
N GLU A 33 3.00 -1.13 -7.78
CA GLU A 33 3.08 0.25 -7.31
C GLU A 33 1.69 0.79 -6.90
N VAL A 34 1.61 1.34 -5.70
CA VAL A 34 0.45 2.04 -5.18
C VAL A 34 0.71 3.53 -5.23
N THR A 35 -0.05 4.27 -6.06
CA THR A 35 0.00 5.74 -6.05
C THR A 35 -0.83 6.26 -4.88
N THR A 36 -0.17 6.87 -3.90
CA THR A 36 -0.80 7.41 -2.69
C THR A 36 -1.35 8.81 -2.91
N GLY A 37 -0.81 9.55 -3.89
CA GLY A 37 -1.12 10.96 -4.09
C GLY A 37 -0.52 11.89 -3.03
N LEU A 38 0.35 11.38 -2.15
CA LEU A 38 1.12 12.15 -1.18
C LEU A 38 2.41 12.66 -1.83
N SER A 39 2.82 13.89 -1.56
CA SER A 39 4.12 14.43 -1.99
C SER A 39 5.28 13.84 -1.20
N THR A 40 5.05 13.50 0.07
CA THR A 40 6.01 12.80 0.93
C THR A 40 5.27 11.81 1.82
N ILE A 41 5.74 10.58 1.86
CA ILE A 41 5.17 9.50 2.67
C ILE A 41 6.05 9.30 3.89
N LEU A 42 5.49 9.45 5.09
CA LEU A 42 6.22 9.32 6.36
C LEU A 42 6.17 7.91 6.90
N VAL A 43 5.03 7.24 6.72
CA VAL A 43 4.79 5.86 7.14
C VAL A 43 3.80 5.26 6.15
N ALA A 44 4.03 4.02 5.76
CA ALA A 44 3.04 3.20 5.06
C ALA A 44 3.04 1.78 5.63
N LYS A 45 1.87 1.14 5.62
CA LYS A 45 1.67 -0.24 6.07
C LYS A 45 0.68 -0.95 5.17
N ALA A 46 0.89 -2.25 4.99
CA ALA A 46 -0.02 -3.12 4.27
C ALA A 46 -0.28 -4.38 5.08
N TRP A 47 -1.43 -5.00 4.84
CA TRP A 47 -1.78 -6.31 5.40
C TRP A 47 -2.59 -7.11 4.39
N ALA A 48 -2.46 -8.43 4.45
CA ALA A 48 -3.25 -9.34 3.65
C ALA A 48 -4.59 -9.63 4.37
N ASN A 49 -5.66 -9.78 3.61
CA ASN A 49 -7.02 -10.05 4.11
C ASN A 49 -7.35 -11.55 4.14
N GLY A 50 -6.35 -12.42 4.17
CA GLY A 50 -6.51 -13.88 4.13
C GLY A 50 -6.38 -14.60 5.47
N ALA A 51 -6.40 -15.93 5.42
CA ALA A 51 -6.32 -16.81 6.59
C ALA A 51 -4.97 -16.74 7.33
N ALA A 52 -4.94 -17.21 8.57
CA ALA A 52 -3.73 -17.27 9.39
C ALA A 52 -2.60 -18.05 8.67
N GLY A 53 -1.38 -17.48 8.69
CA GLY A 53 -0.19 -18.09 8.08
C GLY A 53 0.28 -17.45 6.76
N GLN A 54 -0.44 -16.45 6.24
CA GLN A 54 0.04 -15.67 5.09
C GLN A 54 1.22 -14.78 5.48
N THR A 55 2.23 -14.72 4.61
CA THR A 55 3.34 -13.78 4.75
C THR A 55 2.80 -12.35 4.68
N ALA A 56 3.14 -11.53 5.67
CA ALA A 56 2.73 -10.14 5.68
C ALA A 56 3.32 -9.40 4.47
N PRO A 57 2.52 -8.62 3.72
CA PRO A 57 3.05 -7.73 2.70
C PRO A 57 3.90 -6.63 3.35
N ALA A 58 4.81 -6.06 2.57
CA ALA A 58 5.66 -4.97 3.01
C ALA A 58 5.84 -3.91 1.92
N PHE A 59 6.13 -2.68 2.34
CA PHE A 59 6.62 -1.63 1.47
C PHE A 59 8.16 -1.62 1.54
N ASN A 60 8.82 -1.52 0.39
CA ASN A 60 10.28 -1.66 0.28
C ASN A 60 11.04 -0.33 0.33
N GLU A 61 10.33 0.76 0.59
CA GLU A 61 10.91 2.10 0.69
C GLU A 61 11.49 2.36 2.08
N THR A 62 12.52 3.22 2.12
CA THR A 62 12.96 3.85 3.37
C THR A 62 12.16 5.11 3.58
N PHE A 63 11.50 5.22 4.74
CA PHE A 63 10.71 6.40 5.08
C PHE A 63 11.53 7.41 5.89
N PRO A 64 11.32 8.72 5.70
CA PRO A 64 10.33 9.33 4.79
C PRO A 64 10.72 9.20 3.31
N PHE A 65 9.72 8.93 2.46
CA PHE A 65 9.89 8.71 1.03
C PHE A 65 9.23 9.85 0.23
N ALA A 66 10.04 10.63 -0.47
CA ALA A 66 9.61 11.78 -1.26
C ALA A 66 9.17 11.35 -2.68
N ALA A 67 8.12 10.52 -2.75
CA ALA A 67 7.50 10.13 -4.01
C ALA A 67 6.00 9.87 -3.83
N GLY A 68 5.24 10.03 -4.93
CA GLY A 68 3.79 9.82 -4.95
C GLY A 68 3.35 8.36 -5.05
N ALA A 69 4.28 7.42 -5.20
CA ALA A 69 3.99 6.00 -5.30
C ALA A 69 4.95 5.17 -4.44
N ILE A 70 4.47 4.04 -3.91
CA ILE A 70 5.23 3.07 -3.10
C ILE A 70 5.05 1.66 -3.64
N THR A 71 6.05 0.82 -3.46
CA THR A 71 6.13 -0.53 -4.00
C THR A 71 5.67 -1.52 -2.94
N LEU A 72 4.48 -2.08 -3.14
CA LEU A 72 3.98 -3.17 -2.32
C LEU A 72 4.61 -4.49 -2.78
N ALA A 73 5.24 -5.21 -1.86
CA ALA A 73 5.73 -6.57 -2.07
C ALA A 73 4.90 -7.56 -1.23
N SER A 74 4.43 -8.63 -1.86
CA SER A 74 3.71 -9.73 -1.19
C SER A 74 3.89 -11.03 -1.96
N THR A 75 3.51 -12.15 -1.36
CA THR A 75 3.35 -13.42 -2.07
C THR A 75 2.16 -13.35 -3.04
N SER A 76 2.18 -14.16 -4.11
CA SER A 76 1.18 -14.08 -5.17
C SER A 76 -0.20 -14.62 -4.78
N GLY A 77 -1.22 -14.20 -5.52
CA GLY A 77 -2.61 -14.64 -5.33
C GLY A 77 -3.31 -14.07 -4.10
N TYR A 78 -2.76 -13.00 -3.49
CA TYR A 78 -3.31 -12.39 -2.27
C TYR A 78 -4.04 -11.09 -2.54
N THR A 79 -4.96 -10.77 -1.64
CA THR A 79 -5.62 -9.47 -1.56
C THR A 79 -5.42 -8.89 -0.17
N GLY A 80 -5.54 -7.58 -0.07
CA GLY A 80 -5.32 -6.92 1.21
C GLY A 80 -5.74 -5.47 1.23
N SER A 81 -5.33 -4.80 2.30
CA SER A 81 -5.49 -3.36 2.45
C SER A 81 -4.16 -2.70 2.77
N TRP A 82 -4.13 -1.39 2.57
CA TRP A 82 -2.97 -0.55 2.82
C TRP A 82 -3.39 0.80 3.42
N GLU A 83 -2.46 1.42 4.14
CA GLU A 83 -2.55 2.81 4.58
C GLU A 83 -1.20 3.51 4.37
N ALA A 84 -1.25 4.78 3.99
CA ALA A 84 -0.11 5.67 3.91
C ALA A 84 -0.44 6.99 4.61
N THR A 85 0.54 7.56 5.32
CA THR A 85 0.41 8.84 6.02
C THR A 85 1.55 9.75 5.62
N GLY A 86 1.24 11.00 5.28
CA GLY A 86 2.20 11.94 4.74
C GLY A 86 1.63 13.31 4.48
N PHE A 87 2.21 14.03 3.53
CA PHE A 87 1.80 15.38 3.12
C PHE A 87 1.68 15.43 1.60
#